data_AF-A0A5Q2RJ36-F1
#
_entry.id   AF-A0A5Q2RJ36-F1
#
_cell.length_a   1.000
_cell.length_b   1.000
_cell.length_c   1.000
_cell.angle_alpha   90.00
_cell.angle_beta   90.00
_cell.angle_gamma   90.00
#
_symmetry.space_group_name_H-M   'P 1'
#
loop_
_entity.id
_entity.type
_entity.pdbx_description
1 polymer ?
#
loop_
_entity_poly.entity_id
_entity_poly.type
_entity_poly.pdbx_seq_one_letter_code
_entity_poly.pdbx_strand_id
1 'polypeptide(L)'
;MGLVVLLTRVIEVFTFAPAMAAMIGLGVGIDYALFIVTRYRQELRAGLEPADACARPLSTAGRAVVFAGATVVVSLLGLVLMGVSMVVGMAVSAALVVSCTVVAALTLLPAMLGFIGPSIDRFAVGRTRRVEEVATDSRWYRWSRTVQAHPWPAMAVALVVLLGLSAPVLAMELGGPHFGGGPETQSSRRA
;
A
#
# COMPACT_ATOMS: atom_id res chain seq x y z
N MET A 1 14.80 4.60 -5.57
CA MET A 1 15.82 3.89 -6.38
C MET A 1 17.25 4.16 -5.92
N GLY A 2 17.71 5.42 -5.83
CA GLY A 2 19.11 5.72 -5.46
C GLY A 2 19.60 5.12 -4.13
N LEU A 3 18.72 5.02 -3.13
CA LEU A 3 19.04 4.44 -1.82
C LEU A 3 19.22 2.91 -1.86
N VAL A 4 18.43 2.21 -2.69
CA VAL A 4 18.56 0.75 -2.90
C VAL A 4 19.88 0.44 -3.59
N VAL A 5 20.27 1.25 -4.59
CA VAL A 5 21.55 1.13 -5.30
C VAL A 5 22.75 1.39 -4.37
N LEU A 6 22.61 2.28 -3.39
CA LEU A 6 23.61 2.49 -2.34
C LEU A 6 23.76 1.27 -1.43
N LEU A 7 22.64 0.62 -1.07
CA LEU A 7 22.65 -0.62 -0.29
C LEU A 7 23.23 -1.82 -1.04
N THR A 8 23.08 -1.87 -2.37
CA THR A 8 23.74 -2.87 -3.22
C THR A 8 25.26 -2.86 -3.12
N ARG A 9 25.88 -1.75 -2.66
CA ARG A 9 27.34 -1.69 -2.42
C ARG A 9 27.77 -2.33 -1.10
N VAL A 10 26.84 -2.55 -0.16
CA VAL A 10 27.12 -2.99 1.21
C VAL A 10 26.52 -4.37 1.49
N ILE A 11 25.47 -4.76 0.77
CA ILE A 11 24.77 -6.04 0.89
C ILE A 11 24.58 -6.61 -0.52
N GLU A 12 24.73 -7.93 -0.71
CA GLU A 12 24.32 -8.61 -1.94
C GLU A 12 22.81 -8.45 -2.13
N VAL A 13 22.43 -7.47 -2.94
CA VAL A 13 21.03 -7.23 -3.30
C VAL A 13 20.70 -8.11 -4.50
N PHE A 14 19.72 -8.98 -4.32
CA PHE A 14 19.25 -9.90 -5.37
C PHE A 14 18.68 -9.12 -6.57
N THR A 15 18.80 -9.66 -7.78
CA THR A 15 18.46 -8.99 -9.06
C THR A 15 17.01 -8.47 -9.14
N PHE A 16 16.07 -9.05 -8.38
CA PHE A 16 14.66 -8.65 -8.35
C PHE A 16 14.31 -7.61 -7.27
N ALA A 17 15.21 -7.34 -6.32
CA ALA A 17 14.90 -6.45 -5.20
C ALA A 17 14.57 -5.00 -5.63
N PRO A 18 15.22 -4.40 -6.64
CA PRO A 18 14.83 -3.07 -7.14
C PRO A 18 13.43 -3.06 -7.75
N ALA A 19 13.02 -4.13 -8.44
CA ALA A 19 11.69 -4.25 -9.03
C ALA A 19 10.61 -4.39 -7.94
N MET A 20 10.87 -5.21 -6.92
CA MET A 20 10.00 -5.32 -5.74
C MET A 20 9.88 -3.99 -4.98
N ALA A 21 11.01 -3.31 -4.77
CA ALA A 21 11.04 -1.97 -4.19
C ALA A 21 10.21 -0.97 -5.01
N ALA A 22 10.27 -1.02 -6.34
CA ALA A 22 9.46 -0.18 -7.21
C ALA A 22 7.97 -0.44 -7.00
N MET A 23 7.57 -1.71 -7.10
CA MET A 23 6.18 -2.14 -7.02
C MET A 23 5.56 -1.79 -5.67
N ILE A 24 6.25 -2.11 -4.56
CA ILE A 24 5.79 -1.83 -3.21
C ILE A 24 5.81 -0.32 -2.96
N GLY A 25 6.93 0.36 -3.25
CA GLY A 25 7.08 1.78 -2.97
C GLY A 25 6.08 2.65 -3.73
N LEU A 26 5.76 2.29 -4.97
CA LEU A 26 4.75 2.98 -5.78
C LEU A 26 3.34 2.71 -5.25
N GLY A 27 2.98 1.45 -4.98
CA GLY A 27 1.64 1.12 -4.46
C GLY A 27 1.37 1.82 -3.13
N VAL A 28 2.26 1.63 -2.17
CA VAL A 28 2.17 2.23 -0.84
C VAL A 28 2.20 3.76 -0.91
N GLY A 29 3.03 4.32 -1.79
CA GLY A 29 3.14 5.77 -1.98
C GLY A 29 1.88 6.41 -2.55
N ILE A 30 1.25 5.78 -3.53
CA ILE A 30 -0.02 6.25 -4.11
C ILE A 30 -1.12 6.19 -3.06
N ASP A 31 -1.24 5.09 -2.31
CA ASP A 31 -2.29 4.92 -1.32
C ASP A 31 -2.20 5.99 -0.22
N TYR A 32 -0.99 6.27 0.28
CA TYR A 32 -0.78 7.32 1.27
C TYR A 32 -1.00 8.72 0.70
N ALA A 33 -0.59 8.97 -0.54
CA ALA A 33 -0.83 10.24 -1.19
C ALA A 33 -2.34 10.49 -1.38
N LEU A 34 -3.08 9.50 -1.86
CA LEU A 34 -4.52 9.59 -2.03
C LEU A 34 -5.24 9.79 -0.69
N PHE A 35 -4.80 9.09 0.36
CA PHE A 35 -5.38 9.25 1.69
C PHE A 35 -5.20 10.68 2.23
N ILE A 36 -3.97 11.22 2.16
CA ILE A 36 -3.66 12.58 2.63
C ILE A 36 -4.37 13.63 1.78
N VAL A 37 -4.35 13.50 0.45
CA VAL A 37 -5.01 14.45 -0.47
C VAL A 37 -6.53 14.44 -0.27
N THR A 38 -7.15 13.27 -0.07
CA THR A 38 -8.59 13.19 0.19
C THR A 38 -8.96 13.92 1.46
N ARG A 39 -8.15 13.78 2.52
CA ARG A 39 -8.35 14.49 3.80
C ARG A 39 -8.11 16.00 3.66
N TYR A 40 -7.05 16.41 2.96
CA TYR A 40 -6.79 17.81 2.65
C TYR A 40 -7.96 18.49 1.92
N ARG A 41 -8.53 17.80 0.91
CA ARG A 41 -9.69 18.30 0.17
C ARG A 41 -10.95 18.39 1.04
N GLN A 42 -11.15 17.47 1.98
CA GLN A 42 -12.25 17.54 2.95
C GLN A 42 -12.13 18.78 3.85
N GLU A 43 -10.92 19.07 4.35
CA GLU A 43 -10.67 20.24 5.20
C GLU A 43 -10.81 21.58 4.43
N LEU A 44 -10.33 21.65 3.18
CA LEU A 44 -10.57 22.82 2.33
C LEU A 44 -12.07 23.06 2.08
N ARG A 45 -12.84 21.99 1.85
CA ARG A 45 -14.31 22.08 1.67
C ARG A 45 -15.03 22.48 2.94
N ALA A 46 -14.48 22.15 4.10
CA ALA A 46 -14.96 22.60 5.39
C ALA A 46 -14.70 24.10 5.66
N GLY A 47 -14.02 24.79 4.73
CA GLY A 47 -13.79 26.23 4.77
C GLY A 47 -12.48 26.65 5.44
N LEU A 48 -11.56 25.72 5.70
CA LEU A 48 -10.26 26.06 6.25
C LEU A 48 -9.35 26.73 5.22
N GLU A 49 -8.52 27.66 5.69
CA GLU A 49 -7.46 28.24 4.87
C GLU A 49 -6.43 27.17 4.46
N PRO A 50 -5.78 27.30 3.30
CA PRO A 50 -4.88 26.27 2.77
C PRO A 50 -3.74 25.85 3.70
N ALA A 51 -3.24 26.77 4.53
CA ALA A 51 -2.19 26.50 5.51
C ALA A 51 -2.72 25.61 6.65
N ASP A 52 -3.87 25.96 7.22
CA ASP A 52 -4.52 25.19 8.28
C ASP A 52 -5.05 23.85 7.77
N ALA A 53 -5.56 23.83 6.54
CA ALA A 53 -5.99 22.63 5.85
C ALA A 53 -4.83 21.66 5.60
N CYS A 54 -3.58 22.11 5.51
CA CYS A 54 -2.41 21.22 5.48
C CYS A 54 -2.08 20.68 6.88
N ALA A 55 -2.09 21.52 7.91
CA ALA A 55 -1.68 21.14 9.26
C ALA A 55 -2.64 20.15 9.93
N ARG A 56 -3.95 20.32 9.73
CA ARG A 56 -4.98 19.53 10.43
C ARG A 56 -5.00 18.05 10.02
N PRO A 57 -4.93 17.67 8.73
CA PRO A 57 -4.79 16.28 8.31
C PRO A 57 -3.52 15.61 8.81
N LEU A 58 -2.40 16.33 8.98
CA LEU A 58 -1.19 15.72 9.53
C LEU A 58 -1.40 15.24 10.97
N SER A 59 -2.18 15.97 11.76
CA SER A 59 -2.48 15.60 13.15
C SER A 59 -3.37 14.36 13.28
N THR A 60 -4.20 14.06 12.27
CA THR A 60 -5.17 12.95 12.29
C THR A 60 -4.77 11.84 11.32
N ALA A 61 -4.85 12.13 10.01
CA ALA A 61 -4.51 11.22 8.92
C ALA A 61 -3.02 10.88 8.88
N GLY A 62 -2.14 11.83 9.22
CA GLY A 62 -0.70 11.58 9.29
C GLY A 62 -0.34 10.48 10.28
N ARG A 63 -1.00 10.45 11.46
CA ARG A 63 -0.82 9.37 12.45
C ARG A 63 -1.22 8.01 11.90
N ALA A 64 -2.32 7.94 11.15
CA ALA A 64 -2.76 6.69 10.52
C ALA A 64 -1.75 6.17 9.48
N VAL A 65 -1.16 7.08 8.67
CA VAL A 65 -0.12 6.72 7.69
C VAL A 65 1.17 6.25 8.37
N VAL A 66 1.60 6.90 9.46
CA VAL A 66 2.75 6.42 10.24
C VAL A 66 2.47 5.04 10.81
N PHE A 67 1.29 4.81 11.37
CA PHE A 67 0.92 3.51 11.94
C PHE A 67 0.90 2.41 10.87
N ALA A 68 0.21 2.65 9.74
CA ALA A 68 0.18 1.71 8.62
C ALA A 68 1.61 1.45 8.07
N GLY A 69 2.39 2.50 7.86
CA GLY A 69 3.78 2.39 7.41
C GLY A 69 4.65 1.56 8.37
N ALA A 70 4.54 1.82 9.67
CA ALA A 70 5.27 1.08 10.70
C ALA A 70 4.89 -0.41 10.69
N THR A 71 3.61 -0.75 10.57
CA THR A 71 3.17 -2.16 10.51
C THR A 71 3.76 -2.90 9.31
N VAL A 72 3.83 -2.25 8.14
CA VAL A 72 4.45 -2.84 6.94
C VAL A 72 5.95 -3.04 7.14
N VAL A 73 6.65 -2.03 7.68
CA VAL A 73 8.09 -2.12 7.97
C VAL A 73 8.38 -3.25 8.95
N VAL A 74 7.63 -3.35 10.06
CA VAL A 74 7.79 -4.41 11.05
C VAL A 74 7.52 -5.79 10.42
N SER A 75 6.49 -5.91 9.59
CA SER A 75 6.17 -7.17 8.90
C SER A 75 7.29 -7.62 7.97
N LEU A 76 7.89 -6.68 7.22
CA LEU A 76 9.03 -6.94 6.35
C LEU A 76 10.26 -7.33 7.16
N LEU A 77 10.55 -6.63 8.26
CA LEU A 77 11.66 -6.98 9.15
C LEU A 77 11.48 -8.36 9.79
N GLY A 78 10.24 -8.84 9.98
CA GLY A 78 9.96 -10.21 10.40
C GLY A 78 10.55 -11.27 9.46
N LEU A 79 10.67 -10.98 8.15
CA LEU A 79 11.29 -11.89 7.18
C LEU A 79 12.80 -12.06 7.42
N VAL A 80 13.45 -11.13 8.12
CA VAL A 80 14.87 -11.25 8.48
C VAL A 80 15.10 -12.44 9.41
N LEU A 81 14.09 -12.81 10.22
CA LEU A 81 14.15 -13.95 11.13
C LEU A 81 14.24 -15.31 10.40
N MET A 82 13.95 -15.34 9.09
CA MET A 82 14.05 -16.55 8.27
C MET A 82 15.50 -17.01 8.04
N GLY A 83 16.50 -16.13 8.23
CA GLY A 83 17.93 -16.47 8.12
C GLY A 83 18.45 -16.73 6.70
N VAL A 84 17.61 -16.56 5.66
CA VAL A 84 17.99 -16.71 4.26
C VAL A 84 18.51 -15.37 3.73
N SER A 85 19.81 -15.26 3.42
CA SER A 85 20.47 -14.00 3.02
C SER A 85 19.75 -13.25 1.88
N MET A 86 19.23 -14.00 0.90
CA MET A 86 18.43 -13.43 -0.21
C MET A 86 17.18 -12.72 0.30
N VAL A 87 16.43 -13.36 1.20
CA VAL A 87 15.19 -12.82 1.78
C VAL A 87 15.48 -11.62 2.67
N VAL A 88 16.56 -11.68 3.45
CA VAL A 88 17.00 -10.57 4.31
C VAL A 88 17.29 -9.32 3.49
N GLY A 89 18.08 -9.43 2.42
CA GLY A 89 18.43 -8.29 1.56
C GLY A 89 17.19 -7.65 0.91
N MET A 90 16.24 -8.48 0.46
CA MET A 90 14.96 -8.01 -0.09
C MET A 90 14.10 -7.30 0.97
N ALA A 91 13.96 -7.90 2.14
CA ALA A 91 13.18 -7.38 3.25
C ALA A 91 13.69 -6.01 3.71
N VAL A 92 15.01 -5.87 3.92
CA VAL A 92 15.64 -4.61 4.33
C VAL A 92 15.48 -3.55 3.26
N SER A 93 15.69 -3.90 1.98
CA SER A 93 15.52 -2.96 0.87
C SER A 93 14.08 -2.45 0.76
N ALA A 94 13.10 -3.35 0.86
CA ALA A 94 11.68 -2.99 0.81
C ALA A 94 11.27 -2.15 2.03
N ALA A 95 11.69 -2.53 3.23
CA ALA A 95 11.40 -1.81 4.46
C ALA A 95 11.92 -0.36 4.41
N LEU A 96 13.12 -0.18 3.87
CA LEU A 96 13.72 1.15 3.71
C LEU A 96 12.95 1.99 2.68
N VAL A 97 12.58 1.40 1.55
CA VAL A 97 11.78 2.09 0.52
C VAL A 97 10.45 2.55 1.08
N VAL A 98 9.73 1.66 1.80
CA VAL A 98 8.48 2.02 2.46
C VAL A 98 8.69 3.13 3.48
N SER A 99 9.74 3.05 4.30
CA SER A 99 10.07 4.08 5.29
C SER A 99 10.29 5.45 4.63
N CYS A 100 11.09 5.49 3.56
CA CYS A 100 11.31 6.71 2.80
C CYS A 100 10.02 7.23 2.15
N THR A 101 9.18 6.34 1.62
CA THR A 101 7.89 6.72 1.03
C THR A 101 6.96 7.33 2.07
N VAL A 102 6.88 6.76 3.28
CA VAL A 102 6.08 7.33 4.40
C VAL A 102 6.59 8.72 4.77
N VAL A 103 7.90 8.87 4.94
CA VAL A 103 8.51 10.18 5.24
C VAL A 103 8.20 11.19 4.12
N ALA A 104 8.36 10.80 2.86
CA ALA A 104 8.07 11.67 1.72
C ALA A 104 6.58 12.05 1.65
N ALA A 105 5.66 11.11 1.89
CA ALA A 105 4.23 11.36 1.91
C ALA A 105 3.81 12.31 3.04
N LEU A 106 4.52 12.34 4.16
CA LEU A 106 4.21 13.21 5.30
C LEU A 106 4.92 14.57 5.26
N THR A 107 5.95 14.73 4.43
CA THR A 107 6.78 15.95 4.38
C THR A 107 6.67 16.66 3.05
N LEU A 108 6.95 15.95 1.95
CA LEU A 108 6.98 16.51 0.61
C LEU A 108 5.57 16.79 0.09
N LEU A 109 4.66 15.84 0.26
CA LEU A 109 3.30 15.98 -0.25
C LEU A 109 2.55 17.16 0.40
N PRO A 110 2.54 17.35 1.74
CA PRO A 110 1.87 18.49 2.35
C PRO A 110 2.52 19.83 1.96
N ALA A 111 3.85 19.87 1.80
CA ALA A 111 4.54 21.05 1.32
C ALA A 111 4.11 21.44 -0.11
N MET A 112 3.95 20.45 -0.99
CA MET A 112 3.44 20.67 -2.34
C MET A 112 1.97 21.12 -2.33
N LEU A 113 1.14 20.52 -1.47
CA LEU A 113 -0.27 20.91 -1.31
C LEU A 113 -0.41 22.33 -0.79
N GLY A 114 0.41 22.74 0.18
CA GLY A 114 0.45 24.11 0.69
C GLY A 114 0.81 25.13 -0.40
N PHE A 115 1.69 24.77 -1.33
CA PHE A 115 2.06 25.64 -2.47
C PHE A 115 0.96 25.73 -3.54
N ILE A 116 0.26 24.62 -3.84
CA ILE A 116 -0.84 24.58 -4.82
C ILE A 116 -2.09 25.29 -4.29
N GLY A 117 -2.33 25.18 -2.98
CA GLY A 117 -3.44 25.80 -2.29
C GLY A 117 -4.82 25.33 -2.80
N PRO A 118 -5.84 26.22 -2.84
CA PRO A 118 -7.22 25.85 -3.19
C PRO A 118 -7.38 25.47 -4.67
N SER A 119 -6.35 25.69 -5.49
CA SER A 119 -6.35 25.38 -6.92
C SER A 119 -6.33 23.89 -7.23
N ILE A 120 -6.25 23.00 -6.23
CA ILE A 120 -6.23 21.55 -6.46
C ILE A 120 -7.48 21.04 -7.20
N ASP A 121 -8.61 21.72 -7.02
CA ASP A 121 -9.89 21.39 -7.67
C ASP A 121 -10.14 22.22 -8.95
N ARG A 122 -9.19 23.04 -9.41
CA ARG A 122 -9.39 23.92 -10.59
C ARG A 122 -9.65 23.15 -11.89
N PHE A 123 -9.12 21.94 -11.99
CA PHE A 123 -9.32 21.02 -13.13
C PHE A 123 -10.28 19.88 -12.79
N ALA A 124 -11.05 20.02 -11.70
CA ALA A 124 -12.02 19.02 -11.31
C ALA A 124 -13.14 18.96 -12.35
N VAL A 125 -13.12 17.93 -13.20
CA VAL A 125 -14.26 17.57 -14.03
C VAL A 125 -15.43 17.27 -13.09
N GLY A 126 -16.63 17.80 -13.37
CA GLY A 126 -17.81 17.83 -12.49
C GLY A 126 -18.32 16.50 -11.89
N ARG A 127 -17.63 15.39 -12.18
CA ARG A 127 -17.79 14.07 -11.57
C ARG A 127 -17.37 14.02 -10.09
N THR A 128 -16.44 14.86 -9.64
CA THR A 128 -15.96 14.86 -8.24
C THR A 128 -17.01 15.33 -7.24
N ARG A 129 -17.91 16.26 -7.62
CA ARG A 129 -19.06 16.68 -6.79
C ARG A 129 -20.11 15.57 -6.66
N ARG A 130 -20.23 14.71 -7.68
CA ARG A 130 -21.20 13.59 -7.72
C ARG A 130 -20.81 12.41 -6.83
N VAL A 131 -19.53 12.21 -6.55
CA VAL A 131 -19.06 11.06 -5.72
C VAL A 131 -19.51 11.17 -4.27
N GLU A 132 -19.60 12.39 -3.72
CA GLU A 132 -20.06 12.63 -2.34
C GLU A 132 -21.58 12.49 -2.21
N GLU A 133 -22.34 12.97 -3.19
CA GLU A 133 -23.81 12.87 -3.22
C GLU A 133 -24.29 11.42 -3.39
N VAL A 134 -23.50 10.56 -4.05
CA VAL A 134 -23.79 9.14 -4.23
C VAL A 134 -23.49 8.30 -2.97
N ALA A 135 -22.75 8.82 -1.98
CA ALA A 135 -22.35 8.05 -0.81
C ALA A 135 -23.53 7.60 0.08
N THR A 136 -24.66 8.32 0.05
CA THR A 136 -25.84 8.02 0.89
C THR A 136 -26.81 7.02 0.26
N ASP A 137 -26.81 6.86 -1.08
CA ASP A 137 -27.70 5.93 -1.81
C ASP A 137 -26.95 4.87 -2.64
N SER A 138 -25.63 4.76 -2.44
CA SER A 138 -24.82 3.78 -3.15
C SER A 138 -25.19 2.35 -2.75
N ARG A 139 -25.18 1.43 -3.73
CA ARG A 139 -25.29 -0.03 -3.50
C ARG A 139 -24.33 -0.52 -2.41
N TRP A 140 -23.15 0.10 -2.31
CA TRP A 140 -22.15 -0.19 -1.29
C TRP A 140 -22.60 0.20 0.13
N TYR A 141 -23.35 1.29 0.28
CA TYR A 141 -23.92 1.73 1.56
C TYR A 141 -24.98 0.72 2.05
N ARG A 142 -25.88 0.29 1.16
CA ARG A 142 -26.89 -0.75 1.46
C ARG A 142 -26.25 -2.08 1.83
N TRP A 143 -25.22 -2.49 1.10
CA TRP A 143 -24.47 -3.72 1.40
C TRP A 143 -23.78 -3.64 2.77
N SER A 144 -23.08 -2.54 3.07
CA SER A 144 -22.46 -2.30 4.38
C SER A 144 -23.50 -2.38 5.51
N ARG A 145 -24.67 -1.73 5.35
CA ARG A 145 -25.75 -1.79 6.34
C ARG A 145 -26.33 -3.20 6.51
N THR A 146 -26.39 -3.97 5.44
CA THR A 146 -26.86 -5.38 5.48
C THR A 146 -25.88 -6.26 6.25
N VAL A 147 -24.57 -6.09 6.01
CA VAL A 147 -23.50 -6.78 6.74
C VAL A 147 -23.51 -6.40 8.23
N GLN A 148 -23.72 -5.12 8.54
CA GLN A 148 -23.84 -4.64 9.93
C GLN A 148 -25.11 -5.15 10.64
N ALA A 149 -26.22 -5.31 9.93
CA ALA A 149 -27.46 -5.82 10.49
C ALA A 149 -27.40 -7.33 10.82
N HIS A 150 -26.56 -8.08 10.12
CA HIS A 150 -26.41 -9.53 10.32
C HIS A 150 -24.92 -9.94 10.40
N PRO A 151 -24.21 -9.55 11.48
CA PRO A 151 -22.76 -9.74 11.58
C PRO A 151 -22.35 -11.21 11.67
N TRP A 152 -23.10 -12.04 12.40
CA TRP A 152 -22.81 -13.46 12.58
C TRP A 152 -22.85 -14.27 11.28
N PRO A 153 -23.92 -14.24 10.46
CA PRO A 153 -23.92 -14.97 9.20
C PRO A 153 -22.93 -14.37 8.20
N ALA A 154 -22.73 -13.06 8.18
CA ALA A 154 -21.69 -12.44 7.33
C ALA A 154 -20.29 -12.96 7.69
N MET A 155 -19.98 -13.05 8.98
CA MET A 155 -18.72 -13.61 9.47
C MET A 155 -18.59 -15.10 9.15
N ALA A 156 -19.65 -15.89 9.32
CA ALA A 156 -19.64 -17.30 8.99
C ALA A 156 -19.40 -17.55 7.50
N VAL A 157 -20.08 -16.79 6.62
CA VAL A 157 -19.88 -16.86 5.17
C VAL A 157 -18.45 -16.45 4.81
N ALA A 158 -17.96 -15.34 5.33
CA ALA A 158 -16.58 -14.89 5.07
C ALA A 158 -15.55 -15.93 5.53
N LEU A 159 -15.74 -16.52 6.70
CA LEU A 159 -14.85 -17.56 7.23
C LEU A 159 -14.86 -18.81 6.36
N VAL A 160 -16.05 -19.31 5.98
CA VAL A 160 -16.18 -20.49 5.10
C VAL A 160 -15.50 -20.23 3.76
N VAL A 161 -15.69 -19.05 3.17
CA VAL A 161 -15.04 -18.67 1.90
C VAL A 161 -13.52 -18.61 2.06
N LEU A 162 -13.01 -17.96 3.11
CA LEU A 162 -11.57 -17.87 3.36
C LEU A 162 -10.93 -19.24 3.61
N LEU A 163 -11.60 -20.12 4.37
CA LEU A 163 -11.13 -21.48 4.60
C LEU A 163 -11.16 -22.31 3.32
N GLY A 164 -12.21 -22.18 2.50
CA GLY A 164 -12.31 -22.83 1.20
C GLY A 164 -11.19 -22.40 0.25
N LEU A 165 -10.88 -21.09 0.20
CA LEU A 165 -9.77 -20.56 -0.61
C LEU A 165 -8.39 -20.94 -0.05
N SER A 166 -8.30 -21.23 1.24
CA SER A 166 -7.07 -21.67 1.92
C SER A 166 -6.85 -23.18 1.81
N ALA A 167 -7.85 -23.96 1.40
CA ALA A 167 -7.75 -25.42 1.25
C ALA A 167 -6.56 -25.89 0.38
N PRO A 168 -6.18 -25.22 -0.73
CA PRO A 168 -5.02 -25.63 -1.54
C PRO A 168 -3.69 -25.59 -0.79
N VAL A 169 -3.57 -24.86 0.32
CA VAL A 169 -2.36 -24.83 1.16
C VAL A 169 -2.05 -26.22 1.73
N LEU A 170 -3.07 -27.03 2.01
CA LEU A 170 -2.89 -28.40 2.52
C LEU A 170 -2.33 -29.36 1.47
N ALA A 171 -2.44 -29.01 0.18
CA ALA A 171 -1.91 -29.77 -0.94
C ALA A 171 -0.58 -29.19 -1.46
N MET A 172 0.00 -28.18 -0.81
CA MET A 172 1.28 -27.62 -1.23
C MET A 172 2.44 -28.59 -0.96
N GLU A 173 3.02 -29.12 -2.04
CA GLU A 173 4.30 -29.80 -2.00
C GLU A 173 5.44 -28.77 -2.04
N LEU A 174 6.21 -28.68 -0.94
CA LEU A 174 7.37 -27.81 -0.85
C LEU A 174 8.57 -28.47 -1.56
N GLY A 175 8.57 -28.42 -2.89
CA GLY A 175 9.68 -28.90 -3.72
C GLY A 175 10.85 -27.91 -3.74
N GLY A 176 12.09 -28.41 -3.57
CA GLY A 176 13.31 -27.61 -3.74
C GLY A 176 13.44 -27.04 -5.16
N PRO A 177 14.23 -25.96 -5.35
CA PRO A 177 14.20 -25.11 -6.55
C PRO A 177 14.49 -25.91 -7.82
N HIS A 178 13.43 -26.39 -8.46
CA HIS A 178 13.48 -26.86 -9.82
C HIS A 178 13.37 -25.64 -10.73
N PHE A 179 14.39 -25.44 -11.56
CA PHE A 179 14.39 -24.49 -12.69
C PHE A 179 13.38 -24.93 -13.78
N GLY A 180 12.15 -25.29 -13.41
CA GLY A 180 11.13 -25.89 -14.26
C GLY A 180 9.88 -25.03 -14.47
N GLY A 181 9.88 -23.78 -14.00
CA GLY A 181 8.75 -22.84 -14.14
C GLY A 181 8.75 -21.99 -15.42
N GLY A 182 9.68 -22.25 -16.35
CA GLY A 182 9.72 -21.58 -17.66
C GLY A 182 8.82 -22.30 -18.67
N PRO A 183 8.27 -21.60 -19.70
CA PRO A 183 7.59 -22.26 -20.80
C PRO A 183 8.49 -23.32 -21.44
N GLU A 184 7.91 -24.44 -21.88
CA GLU A 184 8.60 -25.65 -22.39
C GLU A 184 9.53 -25.41 -23.61
N THR A 185 9.59 -24.18 -24.11
CA THR A 185 10.38 -23.75 -25.26
C THR A 185 11.83 -23.38 -24.94
N GLN A 186 12.26 -23.40 -23.67
CA GLN A 186 13.66 -23.09 -23.31
C GLN A 186 14.56 -24.34 -23.33
N SER A 187 15.63 -24.26 -24.13
CA SER A 187 16.60 -25.32 -24.42
C SER A 187 17.45 -25.78 -23.23
N SER A 188 17.43 -25.02 -22.13
CA SER A 188 18.17 -25.31 -20.89
C SER A 188 17.65 -26.52 -20.09
N ARG A 189 16.55 -27.14 -20.51
CA ARG A 189 15.99 -28.38 -19.91
C ARG A 189 16.52 -29.68 -20.53
N ARG A 190 17.33 -29.61 -21.59
CA ARG A 190 17.82 -30.77 -22.36
C ARG A 190 19.31 -31.10 -22.18
N ALA A 191 20.01 -30.42 -21.27
CA ALA A 191 21.42 -30.68 -20.97
C ALA A 191 21.57 -31.37 -19.61
#